data_AF-B9M1H0-F1
#
_entry.id   AF-B9M1H0-F1
#
_cell.length_a   1.000
_cell.length_b   1.000
_cell.length_c   1.000
_cell.angle_alpha   90.00
_cell.angle_beta   90.00
_cell.angle_gamma   90.00
#
_symmetry.space_group_name_H-M   'P 1'
#
loop_
_entity.id
_entity.type
_entity.pdbx_description
1 polymer ?
#
loop_
_entity_poly.entity_id
_entity_poly.type
_entity_poly.pdbx_seq_one_letter_code
_entity_poly.pdbx_strand_id
1 'polypeptide(L)'
;MRKRTVRLGLNYILVAMVLITIATFFHEELAWLFMLSPVGETELALTGLVVGWMFGGVGVVIAAVGFLQSATREADVQLRPIIIVLAAVLAIFMMLFYTSLIKPEEPRLRPGETITI
;
A
#
# COMPACT_ATOMS: atom_id res chain seq x y z
N MET A 1 18.18 15.64 14.33
CA MET A 1 16.72 15.35 14.38
C MET A 1 16.12 15.15 12.99
N ARG A 2 16.41 16.03 12.03
CA ARG A 2 16.11 15.93 10.57
C ARG A 2 15.98 14.50 9.99
N LYS A 3 17.06 13.72 9.96
CA LYS A 3 17.07 12.35 9.38
C LYS A 3 16.11 11.38 10.06
N ARG A 4 15.87 11.53 11.38
CA ARG A 4 14.92 10.70 12.12
C ARG A 4 13.48 11.02 11.72
N THR A 5 13.17 12.30 11.54
CA THR A 5 11.86 12.76 11.05
C THR A 5 11.60 12.29 9.62
N VAL A 6 12.58 12.45 8.72
CA VAL A 6 12.49 11.94 7.34
C VAL A 6 12.29 10.42 7.33
N ARG A 7 13.05 9.68 8.13
CA ARG A 7 12.90 8.23 8.26
C ARG A 7 11.49 7.82 8.73
N LEU A 8 10.94 8.55 9.69
CA LEU A 8 9.60 8.31 10.21
C LEU A 8 8.53 8.57 9.12
N GLY A 9 8.67 9.67 8.37
CA GLY A 9 7.81 9.96 7.23
C GLY A 9 7.88 8.88 6.15
N LEU A 10 9.08 8.45 5.79
CA LEU A 10 9.29 7.36 4.82
C LEU A 10 8.71 6.03 5.30
N ASN A 11 8.79 5.72 6.60
CA ASN A 11 8.14 4.52 7.17
C ASN A 11 6.61 4.60 7.06
N TYR A 12 6.02 5.78 7.30
CA TYR A 12 4.58 5.95 7.11
C TYR A 12 4.16 5.78 5.64
N ILE A 13 4.94 6.32 4.71
CA ILE A 13 4.73 6.12 3.27
C ILE A 13 4.85 4.63 2.92
N LEU A 14 5.82 3.91 3.49
CA LEU A 14 5.98 2.47 3.29
C LEU A 14 4.74 1.69 3.78
N VAL A 15 4.28 1.96 5.01
CA VAL A 15 3.10 1.31 5.59
C VAL A 15 1.85 1.59 4.74
N ALA A 16 1.66 2.84 4.35
CA ALA A 16 0.59 3.25 3.45
C ALA A 16 0.61 2.47 2.13
N MET A 17 1.79 2.35 1.55
CA MET A 17 1.98 1.66 0.28
C MET A 17 1.70 0.16 0.37
N VAL A 18 2.13 -0.47 1.46
CA VAL A 18 1.83 -1.88 1.74
C VAL A 18 0.32 -2.07 1.93
N LEU A 19 -0.34 -1.21 2.71
CA LEU A 19 -1.78 -1.25 2.91
C LEU A 19 -2.56 -1.09 1.60
N ILE A 20 -2.19 -0.12 0.78
CA ILE A 20 -2.81 0.08 -0.54
C ILE A 20 -2.59 -1.13 -1.43
N THR A 21 -1.37 -1.68 -1.47
CA THR A 21 -1.08 -2.89 -2.28
C THR A 21 -1.95 -4.07 -1.85
N ILE A 22 -2.05 -4.31 -0.54
CA ILE A 22 -2.86 -5.39 0.02
C ILE A 22 -4.34 -5.17 -0.27
N ALA A 23 -4.86 -3.97 -0.01
CA ALA A 23 -6.26 -3.63 -0.25
C ALA A 23 -6.64 -3.75 -1.74
N THR A 24 -5.75 -3.33 -2.64
CA THR A 24 -6.03 -3.37 -4.08
C THR A 24 -5.96 -4.78 -4.65
N PHE A 25 -4.92 -5.56 -4.31
CA PHE A 25 -4.67 -6.83 -5.00
C PHE A 25 -5.02 -8.09 -4.20
N PHE A 26 -5.21 -7.98 -2.88
CA PHE A 26 -5.42 -9.13 -1.99
C PHE A 26 -6.72 -8.99 -1.17
N HIS A 27 -7.66 -8.13 -1.57
CA HIS A 27 -8.93 -7.98 -0.85
C HIS A 27 -9.77 -9.26 -0.88
N GLU A 28 -9.72 -10.04 -1.97
CA GLU A 28 -10.41 -11.34 -2.07
C GLU A 28 -9.85 -12.37 -1.07
N GLU A 29 -8.53 -12.56 -1.06
CA GLU A 29 -7.82 -13.45 -0.15
C GLU A 29 -8.05 -13.06 1.31
N LEU A 30 -8.04 -11.75 1.61
CA LEU A 30 -8.36 -11.25 2.95
C LEU A 30 -9.84 -11.48 3.31
N ALA A 31 -10.76 -11.25 2.38
CA ALA A 31 -12.17 -11.51 2.61
C ALA A 31 -12.41 -12.99 2.90
N TRP A 32 -11.72 -13.88 2.19
CA TRP A 32 -11.77 -15.31 2.45
C TRP A 32 -11.19 -15.66 3.83
N LEU A 33 -10.01 -15.13 4.18
CA LEU A 33 -9.35 -15.37 5.47
C LEU A 33 -10.21 -14.92 6.66
N PHE A 34 -10.93 -13.80 6.51
CA PHE A 34 -11.84 -13.26 7.52
C PHE A 34 -13.28 -13.78 7.40
N MET A 35 -13.56 -14.70 6.47
CA MET A 35 -14.90 -15.23 6.18
C MET A 35 -15.94 -14.12 5.96
N LEU A 36 -15.54 -13.03 5.30
CA LEU A 36 -16.38 -11.89 4.99
C LEU A 36 -17.36 -12.21 3.86
N SER A 37 -18.55 -11.60 3.94
CA SER A 37 -19.51 -11.63 2.83
C SER A 37 -18.97 -10.82 1.63
N PRO A 38 -19.50 -11.00 0.41
CA PRO A 38 -19.10 -10.22 -0.78
C PRO A 38 -19.23 -8.70 -0.59
N VAL A 39 -20.16 -8.26 0.26
CA VAL A 39 -20.29 -6.84 0.63
C VAL A 39 -19.12 -6.40 1.52
N GLY A 40 -18.73 -7.24 2.48
CA GLY A 40 -17.59 -7.00 3.37
C GLY A 40 -16.24 -6.97 2.65
N GLU A 41 -16.09 -7.72 1.55
CA GLU A 41 -14.91 -7.65 0.67
C GLU A 41 -14.70 -6.23 0.12
N THR A 42 -15.77 -5.61 -0.38
CA THR A 42 -15.71 -4.26 -0.97
C THR A 42 -15.42 -3.20 0.11
N GLU A 43 -16.05 -3.32 1.28
CA GLU A 43 -15.80 -2.43 2.41
C GLU A 43 -14.37 -2.55 2.94
N LEU A 44 -13.81 -3.76 2.96
CA LEU A 44 -12.42 -3.99 3.38
C LEU A 44 -11.43 -3.36 2.41
N ALA A 45 -11.65 -3.50 1.09
CA ALA A 45 -10.83 -2.86 0.07
C ALA A 45 -10.86 -1.32 0.21
N LEU A 46 -12.06 -0.73 0.36
CA LEU A 46 -12.23 0.71 0.54
C LEU A 46 -11.59 1.20 1.84
N THR A 47 -11.77 0.48 2.94
CA THR A 47 -11.17 0.84 4.24
C THR A 47 -9.65 0.78 4.17
N GLY A 48 -9.09 -0.26 3.56
CA GLY A 48 -7.65 -0.40 3.37
C GLY A 48 -7.07 0.74 2.53
N LEU A 49 -7.78 1.15 1.47
CA LEU A 49 -7.41 2.33 0.68
C LEU A 49 -7.46 3.60 1.52
N VAL A 50 -8.56 3.89 2.22
CA VAL A 50 -8.71 5.12 3.02
C VAL A 50 -7.61 5.22 4.08
N VAL A 51 -7.37 4.14 4.82
CA VAL A 51 -6.33 4.09 5.85
C VAL A 51 -4.94 4.24 5.22
N GLY A 52 -4.70 3.60 4.07
CA GLY A 52 -3.49 3.77 3.28
C GLY A 52 -3.26 5.23 2.87
N TRP A 53 -4.26 5.90 2.32
CA TRP A 53 -4.20 7.33 1.97
C TRP A 53 -3.92 8.23 3.18
N MET A 54 -4.53 7.97 4.33
CA MET A 54 -4.26 8.72 5.56
C MET A 54 -2.80 8.60 6.00
N PHE A 55 -2.28 7.37 6.07
CA PHE A 55 -0.87 7.16 6.43
C PHE A 55 0.09 7.73 5.38
N GLY A 56 -0.26 7.64 4.10
CA GLY A 56 0.55 8.15 3.00
C GLY A 56 0.64 9.67 3.05
N GLY A 57 -0.50 10.35 3.21
CA GLY A 57 -0.57 11.80 3.33
C GLY A 57 0.22 12.33 4.54
N VAL A 58 0.00 11.72 5.72
CA VAL A 58 0.76 12.07 6.93
C VAL A 58 2.26 11.82 6.74
N GLY A 59 2.64 10.69 6.15
CA GLY A 59 4.03 10.35 5.86
C GLY A 59 4.72 11.35 4.94
N VAL A 60 4.04 11.79 3.87
CA VAL A 60 4.54 12.81 2.94
C VAL A 60 4.77 14.14 3.64
N VAL A 61 3.80 14.60 4.46
CA VAL A 61 3.94 15.85 5.22
C VAL A 61 5.13 15.78 6.19
N ILE A 62 5.26 14.69 6.94
CA ILE A 62 6.37 14.49 7.88
C ILE A 62 7.71 14.45 7.15
N ALA A 63 7.79 13.75 6.01
CA ALA A 63 8.99 13.68 5.20
C ALA A 63 9.37 15.08 4.67
N ALA A 64 8.42 15.84 4.12
CA ALA A 64 8.63 17.18 3.60
C ALA A 64 9.12 18.16 4.68
N VAL A 65 8.45 18.17 5.84
CA VAL A 65 8.88 18.96 7.01
C VAL A 65 10.27 18.54 7.48
N GLY A 66 10.54 17.23 7.50
CA GLY A 66 11.87 16.68 7.81
C GLY A 66 12.94 17.15 6.83
N PHE A 67 12.63 17.35 5.55
CA PHE A 67 13.58 17.88 4.57
C PHE A 67 13.85 19.38 4.75
N LEU A 68 12.82 20.16 5.10
CA LEU A 68 12.90 21.61 5.32
C LEU A 68 13.68 22.01 6.59
N GLN A 69 13.81 21.13 7.58
CA GLN A 69 14.57 21.43 8.80
C GLN A 69 16.08 21.63 8.51
N SER A 70 16.65 22.72 9.04
CA SER A 70 18.05 23.10 8.81
C SER A 70 19.04 22.06 9.37
N ALA A 71 20.22 21.99 8.74
CA ALA A 71 21.25 20.99 9.01
C ALA A 71 21.98 21.23 10.34
N THR A 72 21.29 21.09 11.47
CA THR A 72 21.96 20.99 12.78
C THR A 72 22.53 19.58 12.95
N ARG A 73 23.86 19.51 13.04
CA ARG A 73 24.74 18.39 13.43
C ARG A 73 24.03 17.02 13.40
N GLU A 74 24.10 16.37 12.24
CA GLU A 74 23.34 15.16 11.95
C GLU A 74 23.91 13.94 12.67
N ALA A 75 23.05 13.21 13.40
CA ALA A 75 23.34 11.82 13.75
C ALA A 75 23.40 10.97 12.48
N ASP A 76 24.31 10.01 12.42
CA ASP A 76 24.54 9.13 11.27
C ASP A 76 23.39 8.13 11.09
N VAL A 77 22.25 8.62 10.58
CA VAL A 77 21.09 7.80 10.26
C VAL A 77 21.10 7.52 8.76
N GLN A 78 21.33 6.27 8.39
CA GLN A 78 21.35 5.84 7.00
C GLN A 78 19.91 5.75 6.44
N LEU A 79 19.57 6.61 5.47
CA LEU A 79 18.28 6.60 4.79
C LEU A 79 18.22 5.62 3.60
N ARG A 80 19.39 5.23 3.08
CA ARG A 80 19.56 4.28 1.96
C ARG A 80 18.71 3.01 2.06
N PRO A 81 18.71 2.24 3.17
CA PRO A 81 17.97 0.98 3.23
C PRO A 81 16.46 1.19 3.07
N ILE A 82 15.89 2.23 3.67
CA ILE A 82 14.45 2.51 3.55
C ILE A 82 14.06 2.92 2.14
N ILE A 83 14.91 3.68 1.45
CA ILE A 83 14.66 4.08 0.06
C ILE A 83 14.65 2.84 -0.84
N ILE A 84 15.58 1.90 -0.62
CA ILE A 84 15.65 0.64 -1.38
C ILE A 84 14.37 -0.19 -1.15
N VAL A 85 13.94 -0.33 0.10
CA VAL A 85 12.71 -1.08 0.43
C VAL A 85 11.50 -0.39 -0.20
N LEU A 86 11.38 0.94 -0.10
CA LEU A 86 10.27 1.68 -0.71
C LEU A 86 10.24 1.51 -2.24
N ALA A 87 11.40 1.57 -2.89
CA ALA A 87 11.51 1.34 -4.33
C ALA A 87 11.11 -0.09 -4.72
N ALA A 88 11.48 -1.09 -3.90
CA ALA A 88 11.09 -2.48 -4.12
C ALA A 88 9.56 -2.66 -3.98
N VAL A 89 8.94 -2.08 -2.95
CA VAL A 89 7.47 -2.12 -2.80
C VAL A 89 6.77 -1.42 -3.96
N LEU A 90 7.31 -0.29 -4.44
CA LEU A 90 6.82 0.39 -5.64
C LEU A 90 6.92 -0.46 -6.89
N ALA A 91 8.04 -1.14 -7.10
CA ALA A 91 8.20 -2.05 -8.22
C ALA A 91 7.18 -3.20 -8.17
N ILE A 92 6.95 -3.78 -6.98
CA ILE A 92 5.94 -4.84 -6.78
C ILE A 92 4.54 -4.31 -7.09
N PHE A 93 4.18 -3.15 -6.54
CA PHE A 93 2.88 -2.53 -6.80
C PHE A 93 2.66 -2.28 -8.29
N MET A 94 3.66 -1.71 -9.00
CA MET A 94 3.59 -1.48 -10.44
C MET A 94 3.48 -2.78 -11.24
N MET A 95 4.22 -3.82 -10.85
CA MET A 95 4.15 -5.14 -11.49
C MET A 95 2.74 -5.77 -11.33
N LEU A 96 2.18 -5.71 -10.13
CA LEU A 96 0.82 -6.20 -9.87
C LEU A 96 -0.22 -5.38 -10.63
N PHE A 97 -0.09 -4.05 -10.64
CA PHE A 97 -0.97 -3.17 -11.38
C PHE A 97 -0.95 -3.46 -12.88
N TYR A 98 0.24 -3.59 -13.46
CA TYR A 98 0.39 -3.94 -14.87
C TYR A 98 -0.23 -5.32 -15.18
N THR A 99 -0.02 -6.30 -14.30
CA THR A 99 -0.63 -7.64 -14.45
C THR A 99 -2.15 -7.57 -14.39
N SER A 100 -2.71 -6.74 -13.49
CA SER A 100 -4.15 -6.52 -13.35
C SER A 100 -4.77 -5.86 -14.58
N LEU A 101 -4.02 -5.07 -15.35
CA LEU A 101 -4.52 -4.46 -16.58
C LEU A 101 -4.54 -5.43 -17.77
N ILE A 102 -3.74 -6.50 -17.72
CA ILE A 102 -3.53 -7.41 -18.86
C ILE A 102 -4.30 -8.71 -18.70
N LYS A 103 -4.54 -9.16 -17.46
CA LYS A 103 -5.33 -10.35 -17.23
C LYS A 103 -6.81 -10.07 -17.53
N PRO A 104 -7.46 -10.87 -18.40
CA PRO A 104 -8.92 -10.83 -18.50
C PRO A 104 -9.50 -11.27 -17.14
N GLU A 105 -10.51 -10.54 -16.66
CA GLU A 105 -11.25 -10.93 -15.45
C GLU A 105 -11.79 -12.35 -15.64
N GLU A 106 -11.42 -13.26 -14.73
CA GLU A 106 -12.03 -14.59 -14.71
C GLU A 106 -13.53 -14.40 -14.42
N PRO A 107 -14.45 -14.99 -15.21
CA PRO A 107 -15.87 -14.83 -14.98
C PRO A 107 -16.23 -15.35 -13.58
N ARG A 108 -16.55 -14.43 -12.67
CA ARG A 108 -17.12 -14.78 -11.36
C ARG A 108 -18.49 -15.39 -11.61
N LEU A 109 -18.58 -16.73 -11.55
CA LEU A 109 -19.84 -17.46 -11.65
C LEU A 109 -20.78 -16.96 -10.55
N ARG A 110 -21.91 -16.38 -10.95
CA ARG A 110 -22.95 -16.00 -10.00
C ARG A 110 -23.65 -17.27 -9.51
N PRO A 111 -24.14 -17.29 -8.25
CA PRO A 111 -24.94 -18.42 -7.77
C PRO A 111 -26.12 -18.67 -8.70
N GLY A 112 -26.11 -19.81 -9.41
CA GLY A 112 -27.12 -20.19 -10.41
C GLY A 112 -26.62 -20.25 -11.86
N GLU A 113 -25.38 -19.85 -12.16
CA GLU A 113 -24.78 -20.02 -13.49
C GLU A 113 -24.08 -21.39 -13.59
N THR A 114 -24.49 -22.20 -14.56
CA THR A 114 -23.83 -23.46 -14.93
C THR A 114 -22.82 -23.22 -16.04
N ILE A 115 -21.63 -23.82 -15.90
CA ILE A 115 -20.64 -23.89 -16.97
C ILE A 115 -21.23 -24.78 -18.07
N THR A 116 -21.75 -24.19 -19.14
CA THR A 116 -22.03 -24.93 -20.38
C THR A 116 -20.68 -25.21 -21.04
N ILE A 117 -20.19 -26.43 -20.85
CA ILE A 117 -19.01 -27.00 -21.53
C ILE A 117 -19.39 -27.38 -22.96
#